data_AF-A0A3N5J1K2-F1
#
_entry.id   AF-A0A3N5J1K2-F1
#
_cell.length_a   1.000
_cell.length_b   1.000
_cell.length_c   1.000
_cell.angle_alpha   90.00
_cell.angle_beta   90.00
_cell.angle_gamma   90.00
#
_symmetry.space_group_name_H-M   'P 1'
#
loop_
_entity.id
_entity.type
_entity.pdbx_description
1 polymer ?
#
loop_
_entity_poly.entity_id
_entity_poly.type
_entity_poly.pdbx_seq_one_letter_code
_entity_poly.pdbx_strand_id
1 'polypeptide(L)'
;MSASPPTRRPTSRRGSAIQPRSPARRSRPPGRCCRDEATPTSAGPPAPRAGLAPAATMTYDYRAHFGEVTLTQDLMSRRDERRWRLTPAPASGEHHDIVLYLGCNVLRTSHMVQTVTAIFDRLDLDYVAVGGPSYCCGIVHHTQGDVEAARGMSQGTIRLFERFSPREVVMWCPSCIYFYDEVQQLALPFPFRQAAEFLVEHLPALRFTREVSQRVALHYHVQNDSRRREGAAGRTLLEAVPGLTFVPVEPEPRFGRICTAGVQQQLGLEAWTGLVWDEIARAHAAGADTLATIYHGCQRLLCGFEARAPLAIEHYLSVFARGLGIEFEDTYKRWMLSGDPAAIMAEAAPCMEANGVEPAAARAFVERTFVPLRRPAPAADASAPS
;
A
#
# COMPACT_ATOMS: atom_id res chain seq x y z
N MET A 1 67.15 4.74 -22.21
CA MET A 1 68.16 3.69 -22.49
C MET A 1 67.69 2.41 -21.83
N SER A 2 67.64 1.32 -22.62
CA SER A 2 67.48 -0.10 -22.23
C SER A 2 66.18 -0.53 -21.55
N ALA A 3 65.55 -1.68 -21.83
CA ALA A 3 65.70 -2.73 -22.85
C ALA A 3 64.42 -3.61 -22.78
N SER A 4 64.04 -4.27 -23.87
CA SER A 4 63.01 -5.34 -23.95
C SER A 4 63.65 -6.73 -23.67
N PRO A 5 62.99 -7.92 -23.79
CA PRO A 5 61.59 -8.39 -23.54
C PRO A 5 61.57 -9.73 -22.70
N PRO A 6 60.89 -10.85 -23.07
CA PRO A 6 59.58 -11.36 -22.55
C PRO A 6 59.63 -12.77 -21.90
N THR A 7 58.50 -13.34 -21.41
CA THR A 7 57.97 -14.71 -21.76
C THR A 7 56.84 -15.28 -20.87
N ARG A 8 55.81 -15.82 -21.57
CA ARG A 8 55.03 -17.08 -21.42
C ARG A 8 54.32 -17.54 -20.10
N ARG A 9 53.02 -17.84 -20.29
CA ARG A 9 52.01 -18.69 -19.56
C ARG A 9 52.49 -20.15 -19.25
N PRO A 10 51.66 -21.05 -18.66
CA PRO A 10 50.66 -20.99 -17.56
C PRO A 10 50.82 -22.15 -16.53
N THR A 11 50.11 -22.13 -15.39
CA THR A 11 49.84 -23.36 -14.61
C THR A 11 48.41 -23.41 -14.04
N SER A 12 47.82 -24.59 -14.18
CA SER A 12 46.49 -25.02 -13.75
C SER A 12 46.40 -25.29 -12.25
N ARG A 13 45.25 -25.03 -11.62
CA ARG A 13 44.77 -25.82 -10.48
C ARG A 13 43.25 -25.99 -10.48
N ARG A 14 42.85 -27.23 -10.25
CA ARG A 14 41.50 -27.79 -10.11
C ARG A 14 40.87 -27.40 -8.77
N GLY A 15 39.54 -27.35 -8.72
CA GLY A 15 38.76 -27.30 -7.48
C GLY A 15 37.25 -27.14 -7.74
N SER A 16 36.61 -28.20 -8.24
CA SER A 16 35.47 -28.90 -7.62
C SER A 16 34.20 -28.06 -7.40
N ALA A 17 33.22 -28.33 -8.26
CA ALA A 17 31.83 -27.89 -8.14
C ALA A 17 31.15 -28.54 -6.92
N ILE A 18 30.36 -27.74 -6.20
CA ILE A 18 29.44 -28.20 -5.15
C ILE A 18 28.02 -27.94 -5.65
N GLN A 19 27.28 -29.01 -5.89
CA GLN A 19 25.83 -28.99 -6.15
C GLN A 19 25.06 -28.76 -4.84
N PRO A 20 23.97 -27.98 -4.82
CA PRO A 20 23.06 -27.94 -3.69
C PRO A 20 22.09 -29.13 -3.72
N ARG A 21 22.04 -29.88 -2.62
CA ARG A 21 21.10 -31.00 -2.38
C ARG A 21 19.71 -30.47 -1.98
N SER A 22 18.67 -30.97 -2.63
CA SER A 22 17.27 -30.81 -2.22
C SER A 22 16.96 -31.48 -0.88
N PRO A 23 16.11 -30.91 -0.01
CA PRO A 23 15.60 -31.61 1.16
C PRO A 23 14.40 -32.50 0.83
N ALA A 24 14.50 -33.76 1.27
CA ALA A 24 13.53 -34.82 1.08
C ALA A 24 12.26 -34.62 1.93
N ARG A 25 11.12 -34.98 1.31
CA ARG A 25 9.81 -35.25 1.92
C ARG A 25 9.94 -36.14 3.16
N ARG A 26 9.40 -35.70 4.29
CA ARG A 26 9.14 -36.56 5.46
C ARG A 26 7.73 -37.15 5.35
N SER A 27 7.68 -38.47 5.21
CA SER A 27 6.50 -39.33 5.31
C SER A 27 6.03 -39.46 6.77
N ARG A 28 4.73 -39.31 7.01
CA ARG A 28 4.05 -39.65 8.28
C ARG A 28 3.70 -41.15 8.31
N PRO A 29 3.80 -41.85 9.46
CA PRO A 29 3.35 -43.23 9.60
C PRO A 29 1.83 -43.33 9.90
N PRO A 30 1.19 -44.49 9.64
CA PRO A 30 -0.25 -44.66 9.79
C PRO A 30 -0.65 -45.11 11.20
N GLY A 31 -1.69 -44.50 11.76
CA GLY A 31 -2.25 -44.82 13.07
C GLY A 31 -3.69 -45.33 12.96
N ARG A 32 -3.80 -46.66 13.10
CA ARG A 32 -4.94 -47.54 13.48
C ARG A 32 -6.37 -46.97 13.63
N CYS A 33 -7.27 -47.70 12.97
CA CYS A 33 -8.68 -47.87 13.30
C CYS A 33 -8.90 -48.37 14.74
N CYS A 34 -9.89 -47.79 15.43
CA CYS A 34 -10.78 -48.51 16.33
C CYS A 34 -12.21 -48.08 16.02
N ARG A 35 -13.04 -49.05 15.65
CA ARG A 35 -14.50 -48.97 15.70
C ARG A 35 -14.91 -49.19 17.15
N ASP A 36 -15.92 -48.47 17.63
CA ASP A 36 -16.84 -49.00 18.62
C ASP A 36 -18.24 -48.45 18.32
N GLU A 37 -19.16 -49.38 18.12
CA GLU A 37 -20.60 -49.17 17.96
C GLU A 37 -21.23 -48.96 19.33
N ALA A 38 -22.09 -47.95 19.47
CA ALA A 38 -23.10 -47.90 20.52
C ALA A 38 -24.39 -47.28 19.95
N THR A 39 -25.46 -48.07 20.05
CA THR A 39 -26.84 -47.85 19.56
C THR A 39 -27.59 -46.77 20.38
N PRO A 40 -28.67 -46.18 19.84
CA PRO A 40 -29.21 -44.89 20.27
C PRO A 40 -30.32 -45.03 21.32
N THR A 41 -30.37 -44.09 22.26
CA THR A 41 -31.53 -43.84 23.12
C THR A 41 -32.29 -42.59 22.68
N SER A 42 -33.60 -42.72 22.71
CA SER A 42 -34.64 -41.82 22.20
C SER A 42 -34.64 -40.41 22.80
N ALA A 43 -34.77 -39.39 21.93
CA ALA A 43 -35.20 -38.05 22.28
C ALA A 43 -36.29 -37.58 21.30
N GLY A 44 -37.33 -36.93 21.82
CA GLY A 44 -38.63 -36.64 21.17
C GLY A 44 -38.61 -35.67 19.97
N PRO A 45 -39.79 -35.32 19.44
CA PRO A 45 -39.91 -34.62 18.17
C PRO A 45 -39.36 -33.18 18.24
N PRO A 46 -38.69 -32.68 17.19
CA PRO A 46 -38.18 -31.32 17.19
C PRO A 46 -39.33 -30.31 17.07
N ALA A 47 -39.26 -29.26 17.89
CA ALA A 47 -40.12 -28.09 17.81
C ALA A 47 -39.97 -27.39 16.43
N PRO A 48 -41.03 -26.73 15.91
CA PRO A 48 -40.98 -26.11 14.60
C PRO A 48 -39.96 -24.96 14.61
N ARG A 49 -38.96 -25.03 13.73
CA ARG A 49 -38.05 -23.91 13.47
C ARG A 49 -38.85 -22.77 12.84
N ALA A 50 -39.04 -21.70 13.60
CA ALA A 50 -39.44 -20.42 13.06
C ALA A 50 -38.44 -20.03 11.96
N GLY A 51 -38.93 -19.95 10.72
CA GLY A 51 -38.13 -19.50 9.59
C GLY A 51 -37.71 -18.05 9.84
N LEU A 52 -36.44 -17.84 10.19
CA LEU A 52 -35.82 -16.55 9.93
C LEU A 52 -35.78 -16.38 8.42
N ALA A 53 -36.51 -15.38 7.92
CA ALA A 53 -36.30 -14.87 6.58
C ALA A 53 -34.80 -14.59 6.41
N PRO A 54 -34.17 -14.98 5.28
CA PRO A 54 -32.77 -14.67 5.04
C PRO A 54 -32.62 -13.15 5.11
N ALA A 55 -31.76 -12.68 6.03
CA ALA A 55 -31.31 -11.30 6.04
C ALA A 55 -30.84 -10.97 4.62
N ALA A 56 -31.45 -9.97 4.01
CA ALA A 56 -31.04 -9.48 2.70
C ALA A 56 -29.55 -9.17 2.77
N THR A 57 -28.74 -10.03 2.16
CA THR A 57 -27.30 -9.83 2.05
C THR A 57 -27.16 -8.70 1.04
N MET A 58 -26.99 -7.48 1.55
CA MET A 58 -26.68 -6.33 0.70
C MET A 58 -25.41 -6.66 -0.08
N THR A 59 -25.55 -6.94 -1.37
CA THR A 59 -24.43 -7.23 -2.25
C THR A 59 -23.51 -6.01 -2.30
N TYR A 60 -22.20 -6.22 -2.10
CA TYR A 60 -21.24 -5.13 -2.10
C TYR A 60 -21.21 -4.43 -3.46
N ASP A 61 -21.30 -3.09 -3.45
CA ASP A 61 -21.28 -2.31 -4.69
C ASP A 61 -19.85 -2.02 -5.15
N TYR A 62 -19.29 -2.94 -5.94
CA TYR A 62 -17.97 -2.77 -6.54
C TYR A 62 -17.90 -1.58 -7.50
N ARG A 63 -19.01 -1.25 -8.19
CA ARG A 63 -19.04 -0.11 -9.11
C ARG A 63 -18.88 1.18 -8.33
N ALA A 64 -19.60 1.34 -7.21
CA ALA A 64 -19.43 2.48 -6.33
C ALA A 64 -18.00 2.53 -5.74
N HIS A 65 -17.45 1.39 -5.30
CA HIS A 65 -16.10 1.34 -4.74
C HIS A 65 -15.03 1.85 -5.73
N PHE A 66 -14.98 1.29 -6.93
CA PHE A 66 -14.00 1.70 -7.96
C PHE A 66 -14.34 3.06 -8.55
N GLY A 67 -15.62 3.40 -8.67
CA GLY A 67 -16.08 4.73 -9.08
C GLY A 67 -15.56 5.81 -8.13
N GLU A 68 -15.54 5.56 -6.83
CA GLU A 68 -15.00 6.50 -5.85
C GLU A 68 -13.47 6.65 -5.93
N VAL A 69 -12.75 5.56 -6.22
CA VAL A 69 -11.30 5.62 -6.50
C VAL A 69 -11.04 6.52 -7.70
N THR A 70 -11.74 6.30 -8.81
CA THR A 70 -11.63 7.11 -10.04
C THR A 70 -12.02 8.55 -9.79
N LEU A 71 -13.14 8.79 -9.08
CA LEU A 71 -13.59 10.13 -8.73
C LEU A 71 -12.53 10.87 -7.92
N THR A 72 -11.97 10.25 -6.88
CA THR A 72 -10.92 10.88 -6.06
C THR A 72 -9.75 11.31 -6.94
N GLN A 73 -9.31 10.45 -7.85
CA GLN A 73 -8.21 10.75 -8.77
C GLN A 73 -8.55 11.89 -9.75
N ASP A 74 -9.78 11.87 -10.30
CA ASP A 74 -10.28 12.88 -11.23
C ASP A 74 -10.50 14.25 -10.58
N LEU A 75 -10.63 14.32 -9.25
CA LEU A 75 -10.65 15.58 -8.52
C LEU A 75 -9.23 16.14 -8.28
N MET A 76 -8.20 15.30 -8.23
CA MET A 76 -6.84 15.68 -7.81
C MET A 76 -5.83 15.81 -8.95
N SER A 77 -6.14 15.32 -10.15
CA SER A 77 -5.23 15.37 -11.29
C SER A 77 -6.01 15.36 -12.60
N ARG A 78 -5.54 16.09 -13.62
CA ARG A 78 -6.12 16.02 -14.96
C ARG A 78 -5.65 14.76 -15.68
N ARG A 79 -6.52 14.17 -16.51
CA ARG A 79 -6.23 12.90 -17.21
C ARG A 79 -5.05 12.99 -18.17
N ASP A 80 -4.85 14.14 -18.82
CA ASP A 80 -3.77 14.43 -19.76
C ASP A 80 -2.39 14.62 -19.08
N GLU A 81 -2.37 14.94 -17.79
CA GLU A 81 -1.15 15.07 -16.99
C GLU A 81 -0.67 13.73 -16.41
N ARG A 82 -1.49 12.67 -16.50
CA ARG A 82 -1.17 11.35 -15.91
C ARG A 82 -0.16 10.63 -16.77
N ARG A 83 0.98 10.29 -16.17
CA ARG A 83 2.05 9.49 -16.80
C ARG A 83 1.91 7.98 -16.57
N TRP A 84 0.84 7.55 -15.92
CA TRP A 84 0.56 6.14 -15.64
C TRP A 84 -0.66 5.67 -16.41
N ARG A 85 -0.65 4.39 -16.79
CA ARG A 85 -1.69 3.78 -17.58
C ARG A 85 -2.77 3.17 -16.70
N LEU A 86 -4.02 3.49 -17.03
CA LEU A 86 -5.22 2.92 -16.40
C LEU A 86 -5.87 1.82 -17.25
N THR A 87 -5.54 1.79 -18.54
CA THR A 87 -6.08 0.84 -19.52
C THR A 87 -5.11 -0.32 -19.78
N PRO A 88 -5.60 -1.49 -20.21
CA PRO A 88 -4.74 -2.57 -20.67
C PRO A 88 -3.77 -2.15 -21.78
N ALA A 89 -2.57 -2.74 -21.79
CA ALA A 89 -1.69 -2.69 -22.96
C ALA A 89 -2.34 -3.36 -24.19
N PRO A 90 -1.93 -2.97 -25.42
CA PRO A 90 -2.35 -3.64 -26.64
C PRO A 90 -2.18 -5.16 -26.55
N ALA A 91 -3.10 -5.90 -27.14
CA ALA A 91 -3.01 -7.37 -27.16
C ALA A 91 -1.78 -7.87 -27.94
N SER A 92 -1.24 -7.04 -28.84
CA SER A 92 0.01 -7.30 -29.56
C SER A 92 1.27 -7.20 -28.69
N GLY A 93 1.15 -6.72 -27.45
CA GLY A 93 2.27 -6.48 -26.54
C GLY A 93 2.92 -5.09 -26.72
N GLU A 94 3.67 -4.69 -25.69
CA GLU A 94 4.41 -3.42 -25.59
C GLU A 94 5.55 -3.62 -24.58
N HIS A 95 6.80 -3.81 -25.01
CA HIS A 95 7.89 -4.18 -24.09
C HIS A 95 8.26 -3.06 -23.12
N HIS A 96 8.46 -3.40 -21.84
CA HIS A 96 9.13 -2.58 -20.84
C HIS A 96 9.85 -3.46 -19.81
N ASP A 97 11.10 -3.14 -19.46
CA ASP A 97 11.88 -3.93 -18.50
C ASP A 97 11.25 -3.97 -17.10
N ILE A 98 10.58 -2.87 -16.68
CA ILE A 98 9.95 -2.75 -15.37
C ILE A 98 8.46 -2.40 -15.52
N VAL A 99 7.60 -3.14 -14.81
CA VAL A 99 6.22 -2.72 -14.57
C VAL A 99 6.11 -2.19 -13.15
N LEU A 100 5.91 -0.88 -13.01
CA LEU A 100 5.55 -0.26 -11.73
C LEU A 100 4.06 -0.46 -11.50
N TYR A 101 3.73 -1.47 -10.70
CA TYR A 101 2.37 -1.84 -10.36
C TYR A 101 1.85 -1.06 -9.15
N LEU A 102 0.99 -0.08 -9.44
CA LEU A 102 0.41 0.86 -8.48
C LEU A 102 -0.73 0.23 -7.64
N GLY A 103 -1.39 -0.81 -8.18
CA GLY A 103 -2.66 -1.31 -7.67
C GLY A 103 -3.83 -0.39 -8.00
N CYS A 104 -5.01 -0.68 -7.45
CA CYS A 104 -6.19 0.13 -7.70
C CYS A 104 -6.29 1.35 -6.78
N ASN A 105 -5.85 1.26 -5.52
CA ASN A 105 -6.26 2.21 -4.48
C ASN A 105 -5.32 3.41 -4.26
N VAL A 106 -4.04 3.33 -4.69
CA VAL A 106 -3.08 4.45 -4.56
C VAL A 106 -3.49 5.68 -5.37
N LEU A 107 -4.35 5.52 -6.37
CA LEU A 107 -4.81 6.62 -7.22
C LEU A 107 -5.55 7.72 -6.43
N ARG A 108 -6.04 7.40 -5.23
CA ARG A 108 -6.60 8.35 -4.26
C ARG A 108 -5.57 9.30 -3.65
N THR A 109 -4.29 9.03 -3.85
CA THR A 109 -3.14 9.83 -3.41
C THR A 109 -2.23 10.06 -4.62
N SER A 110 -2.75 10.78 -5.61
CA SER A 110 -2.09 10.97 -6.92
C SER A 110 -0.68 11.56 -6.81
N HIS A 111 -0.44 12.43 -5.81
CA HIS A 111 0.89 12.97 -5.52
C HIS A 111 1.93 11.86 -5.31
N MET A 112 1.59 10.75 -4.65
CA MET A 112 2.54 9.64 -4.45
C MET A 112 2.89 8.95 -5.76
N VAL A 113 1.93 8.84 -6.68
CA VAL A 113 2.14 8.27 -8.01
C VAL A 113 3.05 9.19 -8.84
N GLN A 114 2.82 10.50 -8.78
CA GLN A 114 3.69 11.50 -9.41
C GLN A 114 5.10 11.45 -8.81
N THR A 115 5.23 11.35 -7.50
CA THR A 115 6.52 11.27 -6.81
C THR A 115 7.31 10.03 -7.24
N VAL A 116 6.70 8.83 -7.20
CA VAL A 116 7.44 7.60 -7.57
C VAL A 116 7.81 7.58 -9.05
N THR A 117 6.92 8.05 -9.94
CA THR A 117 7.22 8.12 -11.37
C THR A 117 8.31 9.15 -11.68
N ALA A 118 8.32 10.31 -11.02
CA ALA A 118 9.40 11.28 -11.14
C ALA A 118 10.77 10.75 -10.66
N ILE A 119 10.78 9.89 -9.63
CA ILE A 119 12.01 9.21 -9.17
C ILE A 119 12.47 8.19 -10.22
N PHE A 120 11.55 7.42 -10.80
CA PHE A 120 11.87 6.45 -11.85
C PHE A 120 12.37 7.13 -13.12
N ASP A 121 11.76 8.26 -13.51
CA ASP A 121 12.23 9.12 -14.60
C ASP A 121 13.65 9.63 -14.32
N ARG A 122 13.94 10.03 -13.07
CA ARG A 122 15.28 10.48 -12.65
C ARG A 122 16.34 9.37 -12.71
N LEU A 123 15.92 8.13 -12.49
CA LEU A 123 16.76 6.94 -12.58
C LEU A 123 16.98 6.48 -14.03
N ASP A 124 16.33 7.12 -15.01
CA ASP A 124 16.39 6.76 -16.44
C ASP A 124 16.06 5.28 -16.70
N LEU A 125 15.02 4.79 -16.02
CA LEU A 125 14.56 3.40 -16.13
C LEU A 125 13.67 3.21 -17.37
N ASP A 126 13.78 2.05 -18.02
CA ASP A 126 12.73 1.59 -18.94
C ASP A 126 11.58 0.97 -18.13
N TYR A 127 10.54 1.77 -17.89
CA TYR A 127 9.40 1.34 -17.09
C TYR A 127 8.06 1.81 -17.63
N VAL A 128 7.02 1.09 -17.25
CA VAL A 128 5.63 1.51 -17.39
C VAL A 128 4.93 1.47 -16.03
N ALA A 129 4.30 2.59 -15.65
CA ALA A 129 3.44 2.64 -14.48
C ALA A 129 2.01 2.23 -14.85
N VAL A 130 1.45 1.25 -14.15
CA VAL A 130 0.10 0.72 -14.40
C VAL A 130 -0.72 0.62 -13.11
N GLY A 131 -2.01 0.91 -13.18
CA GLY A 131 -2.89 0.85 -12.02
C GLY A 131 -4.37 1.05 -12.33
N GLY A 132 -5.15 1.22 -11.27
CA GLY A 132 -6.58 1.46 -11.36
C GLY A 132 -7.44 0.19 -11.38
N PRO A 133 -8.76 0.33 -11.59
CA PRO A 133 -9.71 -0.77 -11.46
C PRO A 133 -9.39 -1.99 -12.34
N SER A 134 -8.92 -1.76 -13.57
CA SER A 134 -8.51 -2.83 -14.50
C SER A 134 -7.30 -3.64 -14.04
N TYR A 135 -6.51 -3.08 -13.12
CA TYR A 135 -5.36 -3.71 -12.49
C TYR A 135 -5.62 -3.98 -11.00
N CYS A 136 -6.86 -4.25 -10.60
CA CYS A 136 -7.13 -4.65 -9.22
C CYS A 136 -6.53 -6.04 -8.93
N CYS A 137 -5.90 -6.21 -7.77
CA CYS A 137 -5.43 -7.53 -7.33
C CYS A 137 -6.56 -8.46 -6.89
N GLY A 138 -7.80 -7.98 -6.78
CA GLY A 138 -8.95 -8.79 -6.34
C GLY A 138 -9.17 -8.86 -4.83
N ILE A 139 -8.28 -8.31 -4.00
CA ILE A 139 -8.42 -8.38 -2.53
C ILE A 139 -9.76 -7.82 -2.03
N VAL A 140 -10.28 -6.75 -2.64
CA VAL A 140 -11.56 -6.14 -2.26
C VAL A 140 -12.68 -7.17 -2.39
N HIS A 141 -12.70 -7.95 -3.47
CA HIS A 141 -13.73 -8.97 -3.69
C HIS A 141 -13.55 -10.14 -2.73
N HIS A 142 -12.30 -10.56 -2.49
CA HIS A 142 -12.01 -11.60 -1.51
C HIS A 142 -12.50 -11.23 -0.12
N THR A 143 -12.31 -9.98 0.33
CA THR A 143 -12.79 -9.52 1.64
C THR A 143 -14.30 -9.47 1.77
N GLN A 144 -15.04 -9.49 0.65
CA GLN A 144 -16.51 -9.55 0.62
C GLN A 144 -17.02 -10.98 0.41
N GLY A 145 -16.14 -11.98 0.34
CA GLY A 145 -16.50 -13.39 0.12
C GLY A 145 -16.57 -13.82 -1.35
N ASP A 146 -16.32 -12.91 -2.30
CA ASP A 146 -16.36 -13.20 -3.74
C ASP A 146 -15.02 -13.77 -4.24
N VAL A 147 -14.68 -14.97 -3.75
CA VAL A 147 -13.37 -15.61 -3.97
C VAL A 147 -13.07 -15.89 -5.44
N GLU A 148 -14.05 -16.38 -6.22
CA GLU A 148 -13.86 -16.66 -7.64
C GLU A 148 -13.63 -15.39 -8.46
N ALA A 149 -14.38 -14.31 -8.16
CA ALA A 149 -14.17 -13.02 -8.80
C ALA A 149 -12.77 -12.47 -8.46
N ALA A 150 -12.36 -12.57 -7.19
CA ALA A 150 -11.02 -12.17 -6.75
C ALA A 150 -9.92 -12.92 -7.52
N ARG A 151 -10.03 -14.25 -7.65
CA ARG A 151 -9.10 -15.09 -8.41
C ARG A 151 -9.05 -14.69 -9.89
N GLY A 152 -10.21 -14.45 -10.49
CA GLY A 152 -10.32 -13.99 -11.88
C GLY A 152 -9.60 -12.66 -12.13
N MET A 153 -9.72 -11.69 -11.20
CA MET A 153 -8.99 -10.43 -11.29
C MET A 153 -7.49 -10.59 -11.09
N SER A 154 -7.03 -11.37 -10.10
CA SER A 154 -5.60 -11.65 -9.91
C SER A 154 -4.97 -12.18 -11.19
N GLN A 155 -5.60 -13.20 -11.80
CA GLN A 155 -5.14 -13.80 -13.04
C GLN A 155 -5.23 -12.83 -14.23
N GLY A 156 -6.29 -12.02 -14.28
CA GLY A 156 -6.45 -10.96 -15.28
C GLY A 156 -5.31 -9.97 -15.23
N THR A 157 -5.00 -9.45 -14.04
CA THR A 157 -3.91 -8.51 -13.79
C THR A 157 -2.55 -9.10 -14.15
N ILE A 158 -2.28 -10.37 -13.82
CA ILE A 158 -1.04 -11.06 -14.22
C ILE A 158 -0.91 -11.15 -15.75
N ARG A 159 -1.97 -11.53 -16.45
CA ARG A 159 -1.99 -11.54 -17.93
C ARG A 159 -1.78 -10.16 -18.54
N LEU A 160 -2.16 -9.09 -17.84
CA LEU A 160 -1.85 -7.73 -18.28
C LEU A 160 -0.37 -7.41 -18.13
N PHE A 161 0.28 -7.89 -17.06
CA PHE A 161 1.73 -7.73 -16.87
C PHE A 161 2.54 -8.48 -17.93
N GLU A 162 2.13 -9.70 -18.29
CA GLU A 162 2.79 -10.52 -19.33
C GLU A 162 2.87 -9.80 -20.69
N ARG A 163 1.91 -8.92 -21.02
CA ARG A 163 1.94 -8.13 -22.26
C ARG A 163 3.12 -7.18 -22.35
N PHE A 164 3.73 -6.85 -21.22
CA PHE A 164 4.92 -5.99 -21.17
C PHE A 164 6.23 -6.78 -21.24
N SER A 165 6.19 -8.11 -21.15
CA SER A 165 7.39 -8.96 -21.04
C SER A 165 8.41 -8.45 -20.00
N PRO A 166 7.99 -8.09 -18.78
CA PRO A 166 8.85 -7.41 -17.83
C PRO A 166 9.93 -8.34 -17.27
N ARG A 167 11.09 -7.76 -16.98
CA ARG A 167 12.14 -8.41 -16.19
C ARG A 167 11.76 -8.48 -14.71
N GLU A 168 11.09 -7.45 -14.20
CA GLU A 168 10.63 -7.38 -12.80
C GLU A 168 9.35 -6.53 -12.68
N VAL A 169 8.50 -6.85 -11.69
CA VAL A 169 7.36 -6.02 -11.29
C VAL A 169 7.65 -5.33 -9.97
N VAL A 170 7.66 -4.00 -9.97
CA VAL A 170 7.76 -3.22 -8.73
C VAL A 170 6.36 -2.99 -8.16
N MET A 171 6.07 -3.58 -7.01
CA MET A 171 4.76 -3.48 -6.37
C MET A 171 4.71 -2.33 -5.37
N TRP A 172 3.79 -1.40 -5.61
CA TRP A 172 3.52 -0.30 -4.69
C TRP A 172 2.64 -0.72 -3.51
N CYS A 173 1.56 -1.44 -3.81
CA CYS A 173 0.46 -1.61 -2.88
C CYS A 173 0.70 -2.79 -1.92
N PRO A 174 0.80 -2.55 -0.60
CA PRO A 174 1.04 -3.63 0.37
C PRO A 174 -0.11 -4.63 0.44
N SER A 175 -1.36 -4.21 0.16
CA SER A 175 -2.50 -5.12 0.07
C SER A 175 -2.39 -6.06 -1.13
N CYS A 176 -1.78 -5.62 -2.24
CA CYS A 176 -1.55 -6.48 -3.40
C CYS A 176 -0.47 -7.52 -3.10
N ILE A 177 0.64 -7.10 -2.49
CA ILE A 177 1.71 -8.00 -2.05
C ILE A 177 1.16 -9.04 -1.09
N TYR A 178 0.47 -8.61 -0.02
CA TYR A 178 -0.19 -9.51 0.93
C TYR A 178 -1.13 -10.50 0.24
N PHE A 179 -1.99 -10.01 -0.66
CA PHE A 179 -2.97 -10.86 -1.29
C PHE A 179 -2.35 -11.90 -2.22
N TYR A 180 -1.33 -11.52 -2.99
CA TYR A 180 -0.65 -12.45 -3.90
C TYR A 180 0.26 -13.43 -3.17
N ASP A 181 1.03 -12.97 -2.18
CA ASP A 181 2.03 -13.79 -1.48
C ASP A 181 1.41 -14.64 -0.36
N GLU A 182 0.63 -14.03 0.54
CA GLU A 182 0.15 -14.71 1.74
C GLU A 182 -1.21 -15.39 1.56
N VAL A 183 -2.12 -14.77 0.81
CA VAL A 183 -3.51 -15.28 0.66
C VAL A 183 -3.64 -16.24 -0.52
N GLN A 184 -3.20 -15.82 -1.70
CA GLN A 184 -3.35 -16.60 -2.93
C GLN A 184 -2.12 -17.48 -3.22
N GLN A 185 -0.95 -17.17 -2.64
CA GLN A 185 0.32 -17.87 -2.88
C GLN A 185 0.60 -18.06 -4.39
N LEU A 186 0.40 -16.99 -5.17
CA LEU A 186 0.53 -17.04 -6.61
C LEU A 186 1.97 -17.22 -7.03
N ALA A 187 2.24 -18.21 -7.89
CA ALA A 187 3.48 -18.28 -8.62
C ALA A 187 3.44 -17.26 -9.78
N LEU A 188 4.05 -16.10 -9.57
CA LEU A 188 4.17 -15.10 -10.61
C LEU A 188 5.25 -15.52 -11.62
N PRO A 189 5.04 -15.28 -12.93
CA PRO A 189 6.02 -15.65 -13.96
C PRO A 189 7.23 -14.71 -14.01
N PHE A 190 7.21 -13.64 -13.21
CA PHE A 190 8.28 -12.64 -13.06
C PHE A 190 8.58 -12.44 -11.57
N PRO A 191 9.81 -12.06 -11.20
CA PRO A 191 10.10 -11.59 -9.86
C PRO A 191 9.32 -10.31 -9.58
N PHE A 192 9.00 -10.09 -8.31
CA PHE A 192 8.45 -8.83 -7.85
C PHE A 192 9.20 -8.31 -6.64
N ARG A 193 9.15 -6.99 -6.45
CA ARG A 193 9.79 -6.30 -5.34
C ARG A 193 8.93 -5.16 -4.84
N GLN A 194 8.91 -4.95 -3.53
CA GLN A 194 8.21 -3.80 -2.98
C GLN A 194 8.95 -2.50 -3.31
N ALA A 195 8.20 -1.42 -3.57
CA ALA A 195 8.76 -0.15 -4.05
C ALA A 195 9.88 0.46 -3.17
N ALA A 196 9.79 0.38 -1.82
CA ALA A 196 10.85 0.88 -0.95
C ALA A 196 12.11 0.01 -1.05
N GLU A 197 11.97 -1.32 -1.06
CA GLU A 197 13.10 -2.24 -1.27
C GLU A 197 13.76 -1.99 -2.65
N PHE A 198 12.97 -1.73 -3.69
CA PHE A 198 13.48 -1.38 -5.02
C PHE A 198 14.29 -0.08 -5.00
N LEU A 199 13.79 0.96 -4.34
CA LEU A 199 14.49 2.23 -4.23
C LEU A 199 15.77 2.14 -3.39
N VAL A 200 15.81 1.27 -2.37
CA VAL A 200 17.05 1.02 -1.61
C VAL A 200 18.13 0.44 -2.51
N GLU A 201 17.80 -0.48 -3.41
CA GLU A 201 18.78 -1.05 -4.35
C GLU A 201 19.31 0.01 -5.34
N HIS A 202 18.46 0.97 -5.72
CA HIS A 202 18.82 2.04 -6.66
C HIS A 202 19.35 3.30 -5.97
N LEU A 203 19.42 3.32 -4.64
CA LEU A 203 19.89 4.45 -3.86
C LEU A 203 21.30 4.95 -4.28
N PRO A 204 22.28 4.08 -4.61
CA PRO A 204 23.60 4.54 -5.08
C PRO A 204 23.57 5.32 -6.40
N ALA A 205 22.53 5.17 -7.22
CA ALA A 205 22.37 5.90 -8.48
C ALA A 205 21.68 7.26 -8.29
N LEU A 206 21.04 7.50 -7.14
CA LEU A 206 20.33 8.73 -6.85
C LEU A 206 21.28 9.83 -6.36
N ARG A 207 21.08 11.04 -6.87
CA ARG A 207 21.78 12.24 -6.42
C ARG A 207 20.83 13.14 -5.66
N PHE A 208 21.11 13.34 -4.37
CA PHE A 208 20.41 14.33 -3.57
C PHE A 208 20.85 15.74 -3.96
N THR A 209 19.88 16.62 -4.16
CA THR A 209 20.09 18.02 -4.57
C THR A 209 19.63 19.02 -3.53
N ARG A 210 19.01 18.54 -2.43
CA ARG A 210 18.48 19.34 -1.34
C ARG A 210 18.83 18.69 -0.01
N GLU A 211 19.11 19.52 0.98
CA GLU A 211 19.09 19.12 2.38
C GLU A 211 17.65 19.22 2.90
N VAL A 212 17.27 18.30 3.79
CA VAL A 212 15.96 18.24 4.43
C VAL A 212 16.15 18.23 5.94
N SER A 213 16.03 19.39 6.58
CA SER A 213 16.19 19.55 8.04
C SER A 213 14.94 19.11 8.81
N GLN A 214 14.54 17.84 8.68
CA GLN A 214 13.42 17.24 9.41
C GLN A 214 13.90 16.15 10.37
N ARG A 215 13.18 15.98 11.48
CA ARG A 215 13.37 14.90 12.45
C ARG A 215 12.23 13.91 12.33
N VAL A 216 12.48 12.78 11.67
CA VAL A 216 11.42 11.92 11.13
C VAL A 216 11.35 10.60 11.86
N ALA A 217 10.20 10.31 12.46
CA ALA A 217 9.80 8.98 12.89
C ALA A 217 9.04 8.27 11.75
N LEU A 218 9.03 6.94 11.75
CA LEU A 218 8.36 6.14 10.72
C LEU A 218 7.23 5.31 11.34
N HIS A 219 6.01 5.47 10.82
CA HIS A 219 4.90 4.55 11.01
C HIS A 219 5.02 3.40 10.00
N TYR A 220 5.35 2.21 10.51
CA TYR A 220 5.50 0.97 9.74
C TYR A 220 4.95 -0.24 10.48
N HIS A 221 4.91 -1.38 9.80
CA HIS A 221 4.26 -2.60 10.25
C HIS A 221 5.28 -3.74 10.43
N VAL A 222 5.01 -4.69 11.33
CA VAL A 222 6.00 -5.72 11.74
C VAL A 222 5.44 -7.13 11.87
N GLN A 223 4.22 -7.38 11.39
CA GLN A 223 3.49 -8.63 11.61
C GLN A 223 4.13 -9.83 10.92
N ASN A 224 4.95 -9.61 9.89
CA ASN A 224 5.71 -10.65 9.22
C ASN A 224 7.03 -10.09 8.65
N ASP A 225 7.85 -10.98 8.07
CA ASP A 225 9.16 -10.62 7.52
C ASP A 225 9.06 -9.60 6.38
N SER A 226 8.04 -9.68 5.53
CA SER A 226 7.84 -8.69 4.46
C SER A 226 7.66 -7.28 5.04
N ARG A 227 6.75 -7.14 6.02
CA ARG A 227 6.50 -5.85 6.66
C ARG A 227 7.74 -5.31 7.39
N ARG A 228 8.52 -6.19 8.05
CA ARG A 228 9.80 -5.82 8.67
C ARG A 228 10.82 -5.32 7.65
N ARG A 229 10.99 -6.00 6.51
CA ARG A 229 11.89 -5.57 5.44
C ARG A 229 11.46 -4.24 4.83
N GLU A 230 10.16 -4.06 4.61
CA GLU A 230 9.61 -2.80 4.09
C GLU A 230 9.87 -1.64 5.05
N GLY A 231 9.62 -1.82 6.35
CA GLY A 231 9.96 -0.83 7.39
C GLY A 231 11.46 -0.50 7.42
N ALA A 232 12.33 -1.51 7.33
CA ALA A 232 13.76 -1.30 7.25
C ALA A 232 14.17 -0.53 5.99
N ALA A 233 13.57 -0.84 4.83
CA ALA A 233 13.82 -0.12 3.59
C ALA A 233 13.37 1.36 3.67
N GLY A 234 12.19 1.61 4.25
CA GLY A 234 11.71 2.98 4.52
C GLY A 234 12.68 3.77 5.40
N ARG A 235 13.19 3.16 6.47
CA ARG A 235 14.23 3.76 7.33
C ARG A 235 15.51 4.05 6.55
N THR A 236 16.04 3.09 5.80
CA THR A 236 17.27 3.27 5.01
C THR A 236 17.15 4.41 4.02
N LEU A 237 16.00 4.56 3.36
CA LEU A 237 15.74 5.67 2.44
C LEU A 237 15.73 7.02 3.18
N LEU A 238 15.06 7.11 4.32
CA LEU A 238 15.01 8.35 5.11
C LEU A 238 16.41 8.73 5.63
N GLU A 239 17.16 7.78 6.19
CA GLU A 239 18.53 8.00 6.70
C GLU A 239 19.51 8.44 5.60
N ALA A 240 19.21 8.17 4.32
CA ALA A 240 20.03 8.60 3.20
C ALA A 240 19.85 10.08 2.82
N VAL A 241 18.76 10.71 3.25
CA VAL A 241 18.45 12.11 2.89
C VAL A 241 19.39 13.06 3.64
N PRO A 242 20.19 13.90 2.96
CA PRO A 242 21.08 14.85 3.61
C PRO A 242 20.31 15.81 4.54
N GLY A 243 20.82 16.00 5.76
CA GLY A 243 20.22 16.88 6.78
C GLY A 243 19.06 16.27 7.57
N LEU A 244 18.51 15.13 7.14
CA LEU A 244 17.41 14.46 7.83
C LEU A 244 17.95 13.70 9.06
N THR A 245 17.25 13.80 10.18
CA THR A 245 17.51 12.97 11.37
C THR A 245 16.41 11.93 11.52
N PHE A 246 16.75 10.65 11.39
CA PHE A 246 15.80 9.58 11.71
C PHE A 246 15.64 9.45 13.22
N VAL A 247 14.39 9.45 13.71
CA VAL A 247 14.02 9.32 15.12
C VAL A 247 13.39 7.93 15.33
N PRO A 248 14.09 6.99 16.00
CA PRO A 248 13.56 5.65 16.23
C PRO A 248 12.31 5.68 17.13
N VAL A 249 11.24 5.04 16.68
CA VAL A 249 10.02 4.79 17.45
C VAL A 249 9.62 3.34 17.20
N GLU A 250 9.30 2.61 18.27
CA GLU A 250 8.87 1.22 18.16
C GLU A 250 7.48 1.12 17.49
N PRO A 251 7.29 0.21 16.52
CA PRO A 251 6.05 0.03 15.79
C PRO A 251 4.99 -0.67 16.66
N GLU A 252 3.72 -0.27 16.50
CA GLU A 252 2.60 -0.86 17.23
C GLU A 252 2.01 -2.06 16.46
N PRO A 253 2.18 -3.31 16.95
CA PRO A 253 1.75 -4.50 16.23
C PRO A 253 0.23 -4.63 16.08
N ARG A 254 -0.57 -3.95 16.90
CA ARG A 254 -2.05 -3.97 16.80
C ARG A 254 -2.57 -3.28 15.54
N PHE A 255 -1.77 -2.44 14.87
CA PHE A 255 -2.14 -1.88 13.56
C PHE A 255 -2.27 -2.94 12.45
N GLY A 256 -1.96 -4.22 12.74
CA GLY A 256 -2.06 -5.31 11.78
C GLY A 256 -1.07 -5.13 10.64
N ARG A 257 -1.14 -5.96 9.59
CA ARG A 257 -0.18 -5.92 8.46
C ARG A 257 -0.14 -4.55 7.76
N ILE A 258 -1.26 -3.85 7.78
CA ILE A 258 -1.50 -2.54 7.16
C ILE A 258 -2.67 -1.86 7.86
N CYS A 259 -2.65 -0.53 7.96
CA CYS A 259 -3.83 0.22 8.40
C CYS A 259 -4.95 0.13 7.35
N THR A 260 -6.14 -0.33 7.77
CA THR A 260 -7.34 -0.43 6.93
C THR A 260 -8.60 -0.17 7.76
N ALA A 261 -9.71 0.13 7.09
CA ALA A 261 -11.02 0.18 7.74
C ALA A 261 -11.40 -1.14 8.43
N GLY A 262 -10.95 -2.29 7.89
CA GLY A 262 -11.15 -3.60 8.52
C GLY A 262 -10.42 -3.71 9.87
N VAL A 263 -9.19 -3.20 9.97
CA VAL A 263 -8.46 -3.15 11.25
C VAL A 263 -9.14 -2.20 12.24
N GLN A 264 -9.62 -1.04 11.78
CA GLN A 264 -10.40 -0.12 12.62
C GLN A 264 -11.66 -0.79 13.18
N GLN A 265 -12.39 -1.56 12.37
CA GLN A 265 -13.56 -2.31 12.81
C GLN A 265 -13.21 -3.43 13.80
N GLN A 266 -12.12 -4.16 13.56
CA GLN A 266 -11.67 -5.24 14.43
C GLN A 266 -11.25 -4.76 15.82
N LEU A 267 -10.57 -3.62 15.90
CA LEU A 267 -10.12 -3.03 17.17
C LEU A 267 -11.21 -2.21 17.85
N GLY A 268 -12.15 -1.66 17.08
CA GLY A 268 -12.99 -0.54 17.49
C GLY A 268 -12.30 0.80 17.22
N LEU A 269 -13.07 1.77 16.76
CA LEU A 269 -12.55 3.07 16.32
C LEU A 269 -11.85 3.84 17.45
N GLU A 270 -12.38 3.79 18.66
CA GLU A 270 -11.79 4.44 19.84
C GLU A 270 -10.40 3.86 20.14
N ALA A 271 -10.29 2.54 20.23
CA ALA A 271 -9.02 1.86 20.48
C ALA A 271 -8.01 2.18 19.38
N TRP A 272 -8.40 2.06 18.10
CA TRP A 272 -7.52 2.38 16.98
C TRP A 272 -7.05 3.85 17.01
N THR A 273 -7.95 4.78 17.30
CA THR A 273 -7.63 6.21 17.43
C THR A 273 -6.66 6.45 18.58
N GLY A 274 -6.84 5.75 19.71
CA GLY A 274 -5.92 5.77 20.84
C GLY A 274 -4.51 5.30 20.45
N LEU A 275 -4.37 4.26 19.62
CA LEU A 275 -3.06 3.80 19.12
C LEU A 275 -2.36 4.87 18.28
N VAL A 276 -3.11 5.56 17.42
CA VAL A 276 -2.54 6.62 16.58
C VAL A 276 -2.05 7.79 17.44
N TRP A 277 -2.84 8.23 18.42
CA TRP A 277 -2.43 9.32 19.32
C TRP A 277 -1.23 8.94 20.20
N ASP A 278 -1.20 7.70 20.68
CA ASP A 278 -0.07 7.17 21.44
C ASP A 278 1.21 7.14 20.59
N GLU A 279 1.15 6.71 19.33
CA GLU A 279 2.29 6.74 18.42
C GLU A 279 2.78 8.17 18.11
N ILE A 280 1.85 9.10 17.85
CA ILE A 280 2.17 10.52 17.66
C ILE A 280 2.85 11.09 18.90
N ALA A 281 2.32 10.79 20.10
CA ALA A 281 2.89 11.28 21.36
C ALA A 281 4.30 10.73 21.61
N ARG A 282 4.52 9.42 21.36
CA ARG A 282 5.86 8.82 21.46
C ARG A 282 6.85 9.43 20.47
N ALA A 283 6.44 9.62 19.22
CA ALA A 283 7.28 10.24 18.20
C ALA A 283 7.67 11.67 18.59
N HIS A 284 6.70 12.47 19.02
CA HIS A 284 6.97 13.83 19.48
C HIS A 284 7.88 13.86 20.72
N ALA A 285 7.64 12.99 21.71
CA ALA A 285 8.47 12.89 22.91
C ALA A 285 9.91 12.45 22.61
N ALA A 286 10.11 11.63 21.57
CA ALA A 286 11.43 11.28 21.04
C ALA A 286 12.09 12.41 20.22
N GLY A 287 11.39 13.53 20.04
CA GLY A 287 11.85 14.72 19.34
C GLY A 287 11.63 14.68 17.84
N ALA A 288 10.72 13.85 17.32
CA ALA A 288 10.32 13.95 15.91
C ALA A 288 9.43 15.18 15.68
N ASP A 289 9.66 15.87 14.56
CA ASP A 289 8.77 16.91 14.03
C ASP A 289 7.87 16.38 12.91
N THR A 290 8.12 15.15 12.45
CA THR A 290 7.40 14.50 11.35
C THR A 290 7.21 13.01 11.65
N LEU A 291 5.99 12.50 11.50
CA LEU A 291 5.66 11.07 11.44
C LEU A 291 5.41 10.67 9.99
N ALA A 292 6.40 10.03 9.37
CA ALA A 292 6.29 9.51 8.02
C ALA A 292 5.52 8.19 7.99
N THR A 293 4.52 8.04 7.13
CA THR A 293 3.81 6.78 6.91
C THR A 293 4.41 6.01 5.74
N ILE A 294 4.50 4.68 5.85
CA ILE A 294 5.11 3.86 4.79
C ILE A 294 4.14 3.45 3.66
N TYR A 295 2.83 3.42 3.93
CA TYR A 295 1.83 2.99 2.95
C TYR A 295 0.78 4.05 2.68
N HIS A 296 0.34 4.15 1.43
CA HIS A 296 -0.75 5.06 1.00
C HIS A 296 -2.06 4.87 1.80
N GLY A 297 -2.38 3.64 2.22
CA GLY A 297 -3.53 3.37 3.07
C GLY A 297 -3.37 3.97 4.47
N CYS A 298 -2.18 3.83 5.07
CA CYS A 298 -1.85 4.45 6.35
C CYS A 298 -1.89 5.97 6.24
N GLN A 299 -1.29 6.56 5.19
CA GLN A 299 -1.33 8.02 5.00
C GLN A 299 -2.76 8.55 5.00
N ARG A 300 -3.67 7.96 4.21
CA ARG A 300 -5.06 8.43 4.14
C ARG A 300 -5.81 8.32 5.48
N LEU A 301 -5.46 7.35 6.32
CA LEU A 301 -6.09 7.15 7.62
C LEU A 301 -5.48 8.02 8.72
N LEU A 302 -4.18 8.33 8.65
CA LEU A 302 -3.44 9.04 9.70
C LEU A 302 -3.29 10.53 9.42
N CYS A 303 -3.21 10.98 8.17
CA CYS A 303 -2.85 12.37 7.84
C CYS A 303 -3.80 13.42 8.45
N GLY A 304 -5.07 13.10 8.66
CA GLY A 304 -6.02 14.02 9.28
C GLY A 304 -5.77 14.29 10.77
N PHE A 305 -5.01 13.42 11.46
CA PHE A 305 -4.60 13.65 12.84
C PHE A 305 -3.64 14.84 12.98
N GLU A 306 -2.95 15.23 11.90
CA GLU A 306 -2.06 16.40 11.86
C GLU A 306 -2.78 17.69 12.30
N ALA A 307 -4.10 17.79 12.08
CA ALA A 307 -4.90 18.94 12.52
C ALA A 307 -4.82 19.23 14.04
N ARG A 308 -4.46 18.24 14.86
CA ARG A 308 -4.30 18.38 16.32
C ARG A 308 -2.97 17.82 16.83
N ALA A 309 -2.10 17.34 15.94
CA ALA A 309 -0.82 16.76 16.33
C ALA A 309 0.25 17.85 16.50
N PRO A 310 1.26 17.63 17.35
CA PRO A 310 2.42 18.53 17.49
C PRO A 310 3.53 18.26 16.46
N LEU A 311 3.22 17.51 15.40
CA LEU A 311 4.14 17.09 14.34
C LEU A 311 3.40 16.98 13.00
N ALA A 312 4.14 17.04 11.89
CA ALA A 312 3.60 16.79 10.56
C ALA A 312 3.40 15.28 10.32
N ILE A 313 2.41 14.91 9.51
CA ILE A 313 2.18 13.54 9.04
C ILE A 313 2.33 13.54 7.51
N GLU A 314 3.38 12.90 7.04
CA GLU A 314 3.74 12.83 5.63
C GLU A 314 3.89 11.38 5.18
N HIS A 315 3.93 11.12 3.88
CA HIS A 315 4.36 9.81 3.39
C HIS A 315 5.88 9.78 3.25
N TYR A 316 6.52 8.65 3.62
CA TYR A 316 8.00 8.53 3.59
C TYR A 316 8.59 8.91 2.22
N LEU A 317 7.88 8.56 1.13
CA LEU A 317 8.35 8.84 -0.22
C LEU A 317 8.40 10.35 -0.51
N SER A 318 7.46 11.14 0.00
CA SER A 318 7.48 12.59 -0.21
C SER A 318 8.67 13.23 0.51
N VAL A 319 8.92 12.82 1.76
CA VAL A 319 10.08 13.25 2.55
C VAL A 319 11.39 12.86 1.86
N PHE A 320 11.48 11.62 1.38
CA PHE A 320 12.64 11.12 0.63
C PHE A 320 12.87 11.91 -0.68
N ALA A 321 11.81 12.09 -1.46
CA ALA A 321 11.85 12.76 -2.76
C ALA A 321 12.24 14.24 -2.66
N ARG A 322 11.89 14.90 -1.55
CA ARG A 322 12.30 16.27 -1.25
C ARG A 322 13.82 16.43 -1.30
N GLY A 323 14.56 15.45 -0.77
CA GLY A 323 16.03 15.42 -0.87
C GLY A 323 16.54 15.34 -2.31
N LEU A 324 15.77 14.71 -3.21
CA LEU A 324 16.06 14.61 -4.66
C LEU A 324 15.61 15.85 -5.44
N GLY A 325 15.07 16.86 -4.74
CA GLY A 325 14.50 18.07 -5.35
C GLY A 325 13.16 17.82 -6.05
N ILE A 326 12.44 16.74 -5.68
CA ILE A 326 11.14 16.37 -6.23
C ILE A 326 10.09 16.63 -5.14
N GLU A 327 9.08 17.45 -5.43
CA GLU A 327 8.00 17.75 -4.49
C GLU A 327 6.67 17.76 -5.25
N PHE A 328 5.70 17.00 -4.72
CA PHE A 328 4.31 17.04 -5.15
C PHE A 328 3.45 17.10 -3.89
N GLU A 329 2.50 18.03 -3.88
CA GLU A 329 1.71 18.29 -2.69
C GLU A 329 0.69 17.18 -2.41
N ASP A 330 0.60 16.76 -1.13
CA ASP A 330 -0.44 15.85 -0.66
C ASP A 330 -1.81 16.57 -0.60
N THR A 331 -2.45 16.69 -1.76
CA THR A 331 -3.79 17.29 -1.90
C THR A 331 -4.83 16.56 -1.04
N TYR A 332 -4.71 15.23 -0.90
CA TYR A 332 -5.61 14.45 -0.03
C TYR A 332 -5.49 14.93 1.42
N LYS A 333 -4.26 15.00 1.95
CA LYS A 333 -4.04 15.53 3.30
C LYS A 333 -4.55 16.96 3.44
N ARG A 334 -4.22 17.86 2.49
CA ARG A 334 -4.70 19.26 2.54
C ARG A 334 -6.22 19.33 2.64
N TRP A 335 -6.96 18.53 1.87
CA TRP A 335 -8.42 18.48 1.95
C TRP A 335 -8.92 17.87 3.26
N MET A 336 -8.29 16.81 3.76
CA MET A 336 -8.61 16.25 5.08
C MET A 336 -8.42 17.28 6.20
N LEU A 337 -7.37 18.10 6.12
CA LEU A 337 -7.10 19.15 7.09
C LEU A 337 -8.04 20.34 6.94
N SER A 338 -8.38 20.74 5.71
CA SER A 338 -9.32 21.82 5.41
C SER A 338 -10.73 21.48 5.91
N GLY A 339 -11.25 20.30 5.55
CA GLY A 339 -12.62 19.87 5.88
C GLY A 339 -13.72 20.83 5.43
N ASP A 340 -13.42 21.80 4.56
CA ASP A 340 -14.35 22.77 3.99
C ASP A 340 -14.75 22.34 2.57
N PRO A 341 -16.00 21.83 2.38
CA PRO A 341 -16.46 21.41 1.08
C PRO A 341 -16.42 22.51 0.02
N ALA A 342 -16.70 23.75 0.37
CA ALA A 342 -16.73 24.84 -0.61
C ALA A 342 -15.33 25.14 -1.14
N ALA A 343 -14.34 25.21 -0.24
CA ALA A 343 -12.94 25.40 -0.61
C ALA A 343 -12.41 24.23 -1.44
N ILE A 344 -12.70 22.98 -1.03
CA ILE A 344 -12.26 21.78 -1.75
C ILE A 344 -12.87 21.74 -3.16
N MET A 345 -14.17 22.03 -3.29
CA MET A 345 -14.84 22.04 -4.60
C MET A 345 -14.29 23.14 -5.51
N ALA A 346 -13.98 24.32 -4.97
CA ALA A 346 -13.37 25.40 -5.74
C ALA A 346 -11.96 25.02 -6.23
N GLU A 347 -11.17 24.38 -5.38
CA GLU A 347 -9.83 23.91 -5.72
C GLU A 347 -9.85 22.78 -6.76
N ALA A 348 -10.82 21.86 -6.67
CA ALA A 348 -10.97 20.74 -7.59
C ALA A 348 -11.57 21.13 -8.95
N ALA A 349 -12.19 22.30 -9.08
CA ALA A 349 -12.92 22.73 -10.28
C ALA A 349 -12.12 22.60 -11.59
N PRO A 350 -10.83 23.01 -11.68
CA PRO A 350 -10.06 22.86 -12.92
C PRO A 350 -9.80 21.40 -13.33
N CYS A 351 -9.77 20.47 -12.37
CA CYS A 351 -9.66 19.04 -12.66
C CYS A 351 -11.03 18.45 -13.03
N MET A 352 -12.09 18.87 -12.33
CA MET A 352 -13.46 18.45 -12.62
C MET A 352 -13.89 18.80 -14.04
N GLU A 353 -13.65 20.05 -14.46
CA GLU A 353 -13.96 20.52 -15.81
C GLU A 353 -13.19 19.72 -16.86
N ALA A 354 -11.87 19.56 -16.68
CA ALA A 354 -11.03 18.82 -17.63
C ALA A 354 -11.40 17.33 -17.72
N ASN A 355 -11.85 16.72 -16.62
CA ASN A 355 -12.15 15.29 -16.56
C ASN A 355 -13.64 14.97 -16.77
N GLY A 356 -14.51 15.97 -16.90
CA GLY A 356 -15.96 15.80 -17.05
C GLY A 356 -16.64 15.22 -15.81
N VAL A 357 -16.21 15.66 -14.62
CA VAL A 357 -16.78 15.20 -13.34
C VAL A 357 -18.09 15.92 -13.05
N GLU A 358 -19.11 15.16 -12.66
CA GLU A 358 -20.41 15.72 -12.28
C GLU A 358 -20.32 16.41 -10.89
N PRO A 359 -20.67 17.71 -10.77
CA PRO A 359 -20.47 18.47 -9.54
C PRO A 359 -21.21 17.94 -8.30
N ALA A 360 -22.43 17.43 -8.43
CA ALA A 360 -23.20 16.92 -7.29
C ALA A 360 -22.58 15.64 -6.71
N ALA A 361 -22.09 14.73 -7.56
CA ALA A 361 -21.39 13.52 -7.17
C ALA A 361 -20.05 13.84 -6.50
N ALA A 362 -19.30 14.80 -7.06
CA ALA A 362 -18.08 15.30 -6.43
C ALA A 362 -18.36 15.89 -5.05
N ARG A 363 -19.39 16.74 -4.92
CA ARG A 363 -19.76 17.35 -3.63
C ARG A 363 -20.18 16.31 -2.60
N ALA A 364 -21.01 15.34 -2.98
CA ALA A 364 -21.43 14.27 -2.08
C ALA A 364 -20.26 13.40 -1.61
N PHE A 365 -19.27 13.17 -2.47
CA PHE A 365 -18.02 12.51 -2.09
C PHE A 365 -17.21 13.37 -1.12
N VAL A 366 -17.00 14.64 -1.44
CA VAL A 366 -16.20 15.57 -0.60
C VAL A 366 -16.78 15.68 0.81
N GLU A 367 -18.10 15.86 0.92
CA GLU A 367 -18.80 15.95 2.19
C GLU A 367 -18.68 14.67 3.01
N ARG A 368 -18.72 13.50 2.36
CA ARG A 368 -18.58 12.20 3.04
C ARG A 368 -17.15 11.91 3.49
N THR A 369 -16.15 12.31 2.71
CA THR A 369 -14.76 11.89 2.92
C THR A 369 -13.96 12.89 3.76
N PHE A 370 -14.09 14.20 3.52
CA PHE A 370 -13.18 15.20 4.10
C PHE A 370 -13.76 15.99 5.28
N VAL A 371 -15.09 16.00 5.46
CA VAL A 371 -15.76 16.72 6.56
C VAL A 371 -15.74 16.00 7.92
N PRO A 372 -15.87 14.66 8.02
CA PRO A 372 -16.06 13.99 9.31
C PRO A 372 -14.97 14.26 10.37
N LEU A 373 -13.71 14.47 9.96
CA LEU A 373 -12.61 14.72 10.90
C LEU A 373 -12.64 16.09 11.58
N ARG A 374 -13.42 17.06 11.05
CA ARG A 374 -13.57 18.39 11.65
C ARG A 374 -14.78 18.51 12.57
N ARG A 375 -15.68 17.52 12.63
CA ARG A 375 -16.76 17.57 13.62
C ARG A 375 -16.13 17.54 15.01
N PRO A 376 -16.48 18.47 15.91
CA PRO A 376 -16.09 18.36 17.31
C PRO A 376 -16.50 16.97 17.80
N ALA A 377 -15.68 16.35 18.65
CA ALA A 377 -16.17 15.20 19.40
C ALA A 377 -17.48 15.63 20.07
N PRO A 378 -18.54 14.81 20.05
CA PRO A 378 -19.73 15.14 20.83
C PRO A 378 -19.27 15.45 22.25
N ALA A 379 -19.70 16.59 22.78
CA ALA A 379 -19.38 16.96 24.15
C ALA A 379 -19.74 15.77 25.02
N ALA A 380 -18.78 15.26 25.80
CA ALA A 380 -19.09 14.27 26.81
C ALA A 380 -20.19 14.89 27.67
N ASP A 381 -21.38 14.28 27.69
CA ASP A 381 -22.50 14.75 28.49
C ASP A 381 -22.01 14.87 29.93
N ALA A 382 -21.78 16.12 30.35
CA ALA A 382 -21.55 16.50 31.72
C ALA A 382 -22.90 16.46 32.44
N SER A 383 -23.48 15.27 32.52
CA SER A 383 -24.65 14.97 33.34
C SER A 383 -24.48 13.57 33.91
N ALA A 384 -23.49 13.41 34.78
CA ALA A 384 -23.58 12.40 35.82
C ALA A 384 -24.52 12.96 36.90
N PRO A 385 -25.66 12.33 37.21
CA PRO A 385 -26.39 12.64 38.42
C PRO A 385 -25.58 12.09 39.61
N SER A 386 -25.44 12.96 40.60
CA SER A 386 -24.85 12.76 41.93
C SER A 386 -25.39 11.57 42.70
#